data_AF-A0A0C9UXW9-F1
#
_entry.id   AF-A0A0C9UXW9-F1
#
_cell.length_a   1.000
_cell.length_b   1.000
_cell.length_c   1.000
_cell.angle_alpha   90.00
_cell.angle_beta   90.00
_cell.angle_gamma   90.00
#
_symmetry.space_group_name_H-M   'P 1'
#
loop_
_entity.id
_entity.type
_entity.pdbx_description
1 polymer ?
#
loop_
_entity_poly.entity_id
_entity_poly.type
_entity_poly.pdbx_seq_one_letter_code
_entity_poly.pdbx_strand_id
1 'polypeptide(L)'
;DVHVAIDGNFTHTRYSSVDDNPTIILLSELSLWLTEAELESAKKHMAECKEGNGRGGRQQAHVPEGSLDHCEDVHKVVRDHGNETAKGVMALKGLMAMVCHYNVPLFICDITTPGEQCFYLIALIHKLASLLLLTATIGLLYNISCLLDRSIAKHNLIPEIAPHLSLATTTFHAY
;
A
#
# COMPACT_ATOMS: atom_id res chain seq x y z
N ASP A 1 -16.32 3.27 -13.26
CA ASP A 1 -14.89 2.93 -13.09
C ASP A 1 -14.14 4.12 -12.52
N VAL A 2 -13.04 3.87 -11.81
CA VAL A 2 -12.20 4.91 -11.21
C VAL A 2 -10.72 4.63 -11.47
N HIS A 3 -9.92 5.68 -11.63
CA HIS A 3 -8.46 5.58 -11.71
C HIS A 3 -7.83 6.30 -10.53
N VAL A 4 -6.90 5.62 -9.86
CA VAL A 4 -6.18 6.11 -8.70
C VAL A 4 -4.69 5.78 -8.80
N ALA A 5 -3.87 6.55 -8.12
CA ALA A 5 -2.46 6.23 -7.91
C ALA A 5 -2.18 6.08 -6.42
N ILE A 6 -1.24 5.19 -6.07
CA ILE A 6 -0.74 5.04 -4.71
C ILE A 6 0.77 5.21 -4.73
N ASP A 7 1.33 5.95 -3.76
CA ASP A 7 2.77 6.04 -3.56
C ASP A 7 3.14 6.32 -2.09
N GLY A 8 4.34 5.87 -1.71
CA GLY A 8 4.92 6.08 -0.39
C GLY A 8 5.95 7.20 -0.41
N ASN A 9 5.74 8.23 0.42
CA ASN A 9 6.72 9.29 0.66
C ASN A 9 7.42 9.10 2.01
N PHE A 10 8.70 8.74 1.96
CA PHE A 10 9.56 8.51 3.13
C PHE A 10 10.28 9.76 3.66
N THR A 11 10.08 10.92 3.04
CA THR A 11 10.65 12.18 3.52
C THR A 11 9.80 12.80 4.64
N HIS A 12 8.51 12.47 4.70
CA HIS A 12 7.59 12.91 5.75
C HIS A 12 7.76 12.05 7.00
N THR A 13 8.75 12.40 7.83
CA THR A 13 9.10 11.66 9.04
C THR A 13 8.80 12.45 10.31
N ARG A 14 8.61 11.74 11.41
CA ARG A 14 8.45 12.32 12.75
C ARG A 14 9.41 11.65 13.70
N TYR A 15 10.16 12.45 14.46
CA TYR A 15 11.03 11.97 15.52
C TYR A 15 10.25 11.24 16.61
N SER A 16 10.83 10.15 17.12
CA SER A 16 10.27 9.40 18.25
C SER A 16 10.29 10.17 19.57
N SER A 17 11.13 11.21 19.68
CA SER A 17 11.19 12.08 20.86
C SER A 17 10.04 13.09 20.95
N VAL A 18 9.17 13.16 19.94
CA VAL A 18 8.01 14.05 19.93
C VAL A 18 6.78 13.23 20.33
N ASP A 19 6.46 13.24 21.62
CA ASP A 19 5.34 12.47 22.19
C ASP A 19 3.99 12.92 21.62
N ASP A 20 3.72 14.23 21.66
CA ASP A 20 2.43 14.78 21.29
C ASP A 20 2.43 15.40 19.88
N ASN A 21 1.53 14.92 19.03
CA ASN A 21 1.12 15.68 17.85
C ASN A 21 0.01 16.63 18.31
N PRO A 22 0.25 17.95 18.42
CA PRO A 22 -0.83 18.85 18.75
C PRO A 22 -1.94 18.63 17.72
N THR A 23 -3.14 18.32 18.21
CA THR A 23 -4.30 18.13 17.33
C THR A 23 -4.67 19.50 16.79
N ILE A 24 -4.06 19.88 15.66
CA ILE A 24 -4.34 21.14 14.96
C ILE A 24 -5.71 21.05 14.28
N ILE A 25 -6.08 19.85 13.85
CA ILE A 25 -7.37 19.51 13.23
C ILE A 25 -7.83 18.19 13.85
N LEU A 26 -9.12 18.07 14.18
CA LEU A 26 -9.65 16.83 14.75
C LEU A 26 -9.55 15.69 13.73
N LEU A 27 -9.03 14.53 14.13
CA LEU A 27 -8.97 13.36 13.25
C LEU A 27 -10.35 12.96 12.70
N SER A 28 -11.41 13.20 13.47
CA SER A 28 -12.80 12.99 13.03
C SER A 28 -13.25 13.90 11.89
N GLU A 29 -12.54 15.01 11.68
CA GLU A 29 -12.76 15.96 10.57
C GLU A 29 -11.90 15.60 9.34
N LEU A 30 -10.82 14.81 9.51
CA LEU A 30 -10.04 14.27 8.41
C LEU A 30 -10.61 12.93 7.94
N SER A 31 -11.63 12.99 7.08
CA SER A 31 -12.13 11.81 6.36
C SER A 31 -11.10 11.16 5.42
N LEU A 32 -9.93 11.80 5.25
CA LEU A 32 -8.83 11.36 4.40
C LEU A 32 -7.89 10.36 5.11
N TRP A 33 -7.72 10.42 6.44
CA TRP A 33 -6.78 9.52 7.11
C TRP A 33 -7.41 8.17 7.42
N LEU A 34 -6.70 7.09 7.13
CA LEU A 34 -7.03 5.77 7.66
C LEU A 34 -6.74 5.74 9.16
N THR A 35 -7.63 5.10 9.89
CA THR A 35 -7.48 4.81 11.30
C THR A 35 -6.46 3.69 11.54
N GLU A 36 -5.86 3.67 12.73
CA GLU A 36 -4.96 2.58 13.14
C GLU A 36 -5.68 1.22 13.11
N ALA A 37 -6.97 1.19 13.43
CA ALA A 37 -7.79 -0.02 13.36
C ALA A 37 -7.92 -0.56 11.92
N GLU A 38 -8.09 0.32 10.92
CA GLU A 38 -8.12 -0.09 9.50
C GLU A 38 -6.78 -0.68 9.06
N LEU A 39 -5.66 -0.10 9.51
CA LEU A 39 -4.31 -0.59 9.20
C LEU A 39 -4.02 -1.94 9.87
N GLU A 40 -4.31 -2.08 11.16
CA GLU A 40 -4.10 -3.35 11.87
C GLU A 40 -5.03 -4.44 11.35
N SER A 41 -6.25 -4.10 10.93
CA SER A 41 -7.14 -5.04 10.24
C SER A 41 -6.53 -5.54 8.93
N ALA A 42 -6.01 -4.66 8.08
CA ALA A 42 -5.37 -5.04 6.82
C ALA A 42 -4.11 -5.89 7.05
N LYS A 43 -3.33 -5.56 8.08
CA LYS A 43 -2.12 -6.29 8.46
C LYS A 43 -2.44 -7.69 8.99
N LYS A 44 -3.46 -7.83 9.83
CA LYS A 44 -3.97 -9.13 10.32
C LYS A 44 -4.47 -9.98 9.16
N HIS A 45 -5.29 -9.40 8.28
CA HIS A 45 -5.79 -10.06 7.07
C HIS A 45 -4.65 -10.59 6.20
N MET A 46 -3.62 -9.77 5.96
CA MET A 46 -2.44 -10.20 5.21
C MET A 46 -1.67 -11.35 5.89
N ALA A 47 -1.57 -11.38 7.21
CA ALA A 47 -0.93 -12.47 7.94
C ALA A 47 -1.74 -13.76 7.81
N GLU A 48 -3.06 -13.68 8.01
CA GLU A 48 -3.99 -14.82 7.86
C GLU A 48 -3.96 -15.41 6.45
N CYS A 49 -3.97 -14.56 5.41
CA CYS A 49 -3.85 -15.02 4.01
C CYS A 49 -2.50 -15.71 3.72
N LYS A 50 -1.42 -15.30 4.37
CA LYS A 50 -0.10 -15.91 4.22
C LYS A 50 0.00 -17.26 4.93
N GLU A 51 -0.66 -17.41 6.07
CA GLU A 51 -0.69 -18.65 6.84
C GLU A 51 -1.67 -19.68 6.28
N GLY A 52 -2.83 -19.21 5.78
CA GLY A 52 -3.96 -20.06 5.40
C GLY A 52 -3.90 -20.66 4.00
N ASN A 53 -3.01 -20.21 3.10
CA ASN A 53 -3.08 -20.59 1.69
C ASN A 53 -1.84 -21.31 1.15
N GLY A 54 -2.03 -22.59 0.81
CA GLY A 54 -1.28 -23.31 -0.21
C GLY A 54 -1.89 -23.05 -1.59
N ARG A 55 -1.16 -22.33 -2.46
CA ARG A 55 -1.34 -22.22 -3.92
C ARG A 55 -2.81 -22.09 -4.41
N GLY A 56 -3.41 -20.92 -4.23
CA GLY A 56 -4.73 -20.60 -4.77
C GLY A 56 -4.71 -19.57 -5.91
N GLY A 57 -4.79 -20.03 -7.17
CA GLY A 57 -5.94 -19.72 -8.03
C GLY A 57 -5.97 -18.51 -8.97
N ARG A 58 -4.97 -17.61 -9.04
CA ARG A 58 -4.88 -16.64 -10.15
C ARG A 58 -3.85 -17.14 -11.17
N GLN A 59 -4.18 -17.10 -12.47
CA GLN A 59 -3.18 -17.33 -13.52
C GLN A 59 -1.97 -16.42 -13.25
N GLN A 60 -0.77 -16.96 -13.46
CA GLN A 60 0.51 -16.30 -13.22
C GLN A 60 0.45 -14.82 -13.61
N ALA A 61 1.07 -13.97 -12.78
CA ALA A 61 1.26 -12.56 -13.08
C ALA A 61 1.63 -12.38 -14.56
N HIS A 62 1.08 -11.35 -15.21
CA HIS A 62 1.27 -11.11 -16.64
C HIS A 62 2.75 -10.94 -17.05
N VAL A 63 3.63 -10.81 -16.05
CA VAL A 63 5.07 -10.63 -16.16
C VAL A 63 5.79 -11.97 -15.92
N PRO A 64 6.79 -12.35 -16.75
CA PRO A 64 7.57 -13.56 -16.55
C PRO A 64 8.21 -13.64 -15.15
N GLU A 65 8.28 -14.84 -14.57
CA GLU A 65 8.79 -15.06 -13.20
C GLU A 65 10.20 -14.45 -12.99
N GLY A 66 11.12 -14.62 -13.95
CA GLY A 66 12.48 -14.07 -13.84
C GLY A 66 12.54 -12.54 -13.79
N SER A 67 11.56 -11.83 -14.38
CA SER A 67 11.48 -10.37 -14.29
C SER A 67 10.90 -9.92 -12.94
N LEU A 68 10.01 -10.71 -12.34
CA LEU A 68 9.47 -10.45 -11.02
C LEU A 68 10.52 -10.68 -9.93
N ASP A 69 11.31 -11.75 -10.05
CA ASP A 69 12.40 -12.03 -9.11
C ASP A 69 13.45 -10.93 -9.14
N HIS A 70 13.85 -10.47 -10.34
CA HIS A 70 14.74 -9.32 -10.47
C HIS A 70 14.15 -8.04 -9.84
N CYS A 71 12.86 -7.76 -10.05
CA CYS A 71 12.20 -6.61 -9.44
C CYS A 71 12.18 -6.70 -7.91
N GLU A 72 11.89 -7.88 -7.37
CA GLU A 72 11.89 -8.14 -5.93
C GLU A 72 13.29 -7.95 -5.33
N ASP A 73 14.33 -8.45 -6.00
CA ASP A 73 15.72 -8.30 -5.56
C ASP A 73 16.17 -6.83 -5.56
N VAL A 74 15.92 -6.10 -6.65
CA VAL A 74 16.25 -4.67 -6.75
C VAL A 74 15.53 -3.88 -5.66
N HIS A 75 14.24 -4.15 -5.43
CA HIS A 75 13.48 -3.45 -4.41
C HIS A 75 13.92 -3.81 -2.99
N LYS A 76 14.28 -5.08 -2.73
CA LYS A 76 14.81 -5.51 -1.44
C LYS A 76 16.12 -4.79 -1.09
N VAL A 77 17.02 -4.65 -2.05
CA VAL A 77 18.28 -3.89 -1.86
C VAL A 77 18.00 -2.43 -1.50
N VAL A 78 17.07 -1.76 -2.20
CA VAL A 78 16.68 -0.38 -1.90
C VAL A 78 16.07 -0.26 -0.50
N ARG A 79 15.20 -1.20 -0.10
CA ARG A 79 14.60 -1.24 1.24
C ARG A 79 15.64 -1.42 2.33
N ASP A 80 16.59 -2.33 2.15
CA ASP A 80 17.62 -2.62 3.15
C ASP A 80 18.52 -1.40 3.37
N HIS A 81 18.95 -0.72 2.29
CA HIS A 81 19.72 0.53 2.39
C HIS A 81 18.95 1.67 3.06
N GLY A 82 17.65 1.85 2.75
CA GLY A 82 16.83 2.90 3.38
C GLY A 82 16.55 2.64 4.86
N ASN A 83 16.49 1.38 5.27
CA ASN A 83 16.23 0.99 6.66
C ASN A 83 17.44 1.20 7.59
N GLU A 84 18.67 1.21 7.06
CA GLU A 84 19.88 1.42 7.88
C GLU A 84 20.00 2.86 8.39
N THR A 85 19.50 3.84 7.63
CA THR A 85 19.64 5.27 7.99
C THR A 85 18.65 5.74 9.07
N ALA A 86 17.59 4.99 9.37
CA ALA A 86 16.47 5.45 10.21
C ALA A 86 16.14 4.58 11.44
N LYS A 87 17.03 3.65 11.84
CA LYS A 87 16.75 2.77 13.01
C LYS A 87 16.58 3.56 14.31
N GLY A 88 15.35 3.55 14.85
CA GLY A 88 15.02 3.95 16.23
C GLY A 88 14.76 5.43 16.48
N VAL A 89 15.10 6.32 15.55
CA VAL A 89 14.99 7.77 15.73
C VAL A 89 13.65 8.34 15.26
N MET A 90 12.97 7.66 14.34
CA MET A 90 11.71 8.12 13.75
C MET A 90 10.53 7.23 14.17
N ALA A 91 9.49 7.83 14.77
CA ALA A 91 8.22 7.18 15.08
C ALA A 91 7.33 7.05 13.84
N LEU A 92 7.27 8.08 13.00
CA LEU A 92 6.67 8.02 11.66
C LEU A 92 7.80 8.02 10.63
N LYS A 93 7.77 7.04 9.73
CA LYS A 93 8.81 6.81 8.72
C LYS A 93 8.42 7.31 7.34
N GLY A 94 7.18 7.75 7.16
CA GLY A 94 6.66 8.23 5.90
C GLY A 94 5.14 8.35 5.91
N LEU A 95 4.59 8.75 4.77
CA LEU A 95 3.16 8.69 4.46
C LEU A 95 2.96 7.83 3.23
N MET A 96 1.90 7.04 3.23
CA MET A 96 1.40 6.36 2.03
C MET A 96 0.08 7.03 1.64
N ALA A 97 -0.04 7.46 0.40
CA ALA A 97 -1.21 8.19 -0.08
C ALA A 97 -1.82 7.53 -1.30
N MET A 98 -3.16 7.53 -1.36
CA MET A 98 -3.94 7.27 -2.55
C MET A 98 -4.48 8.60 -3.09
N VAL A 99 -4.20 8.88 -4.36
CA VAL A 99 -4.66 10.09 -5.06
C VAL A 99 -5.55 9.74 -6.25
N CYS A 100 -6.47 10.64 -6.60
CA CYS A 100 -7.23 10.52 -7.83
C CYS A 100 -6.42 11.01 -9.04
N HIS A 101 -6.97 10.88 -10.26
CA HIS A 101 -6.33 11.35 -11.49
C HIS A 101 -6.01 12.86 -11.58
N TYR A 102 -6.52 13.67 -10.66
CA TYR A 102 -6.22 15.12 -10.55
C TYR A 102 -5.22 15.43 -9.44
N ASN A 103 -4.52 14.41 -8.94
CA ASN A 103 -3.56 14.50 -7.83
C ASN A 103 -4.19 15.07 -6.54
N VAL A 104 -5.48 14.78 -6.33
CA VAL A 104 -6.17 15.10 -5.07
C VAL A 104 -6.08 13.87 -4.16
N PRO A 105 -5.55 14.00 -2.93
CA PRO A 105 -5.56 12.92 -1.96
C PRO A 105 -6.99 12.46 -1.65
N LEU A 106 -7.21 11.16 -1.78
CA LEU A 106 -8.45 10.49 -1.38
C LEU A 106 -8.28 9.88 0.01
N PHE A 107 -7.17 9.15 0.21
CA PHE A 107 -6.87 8.49 1.46
C PHE A 107 -5.37 8.53 1.78
N ILE A 108 -5.01 8.67 3.05
CA ILE A 108 -3.63 8.73 3.53
C ILE A 108 -3.48 7.82 4.74
N CYS A 109 -2.33 7.18 4.89
CA CYS A 109 -1.97 6.49 6.11
C CYS A 109 -0.50 6.69 6.49
N ASP A 110 -0.23 6.59 7.78
CA ASP A 110 1.10 6.76 8.33
C ASP A 110 1.92 5.47 8.16
N ILE A 111 3.13 5.60 7.63
CA ILE A 111 4.09 4.50 7.56
C ILE A 111 4.83 4.43 8.89
N THR A 112 4.53 3.42 9.70
CA THR A 112 5.15 3.21 11.03
C THR A 112 6.17 2.06 11.03
N THR A 113 6.08 1.17 10.05
CA THR A 113 6.98 0.03 9.86
C THR A 113 8.17 0.37 8.96
N PRO A 114 9.31 -0.34 9.08
CA PRO A 114 10.39 -0.21 8.11
C PRO A 114 9.97 -0.61 6.67
N GLY A 115 10.18 0.31 5.73
CA GLY A 115 9.88 0.17 4.30
C GLY A 115 8.40 0.18 3.91
N GLU A 116 8.14 0.16 2.59
CA GLU A 116 6.80 -0.02 2.02
C GLU A 116 6.32 -1.44 2.26
N GLN A 117 5.44 -1.62 3.25
CA GLN A 117 4.78 -2.90 3.47
C GLN A 117 3.48 -2.95 2.66
N CYS A 118 3.23 -4.09 2.02
CA CYS A 118 2.06 -4.28 1.16
C CYS A 118 0.72 -4.01 1.89
N PHE A 119 0.64 -4.17 3.22
CA PHE A 119 -0.61 -3.98 3.95
C PHE A 119 -1.13 -2.54 3.90
N TYR A 120 -0.27 -1.53 3.74
CA TYR A 120 -0.73 -0.15 3.55
C TYR A 120 -1.53 -0.01 2.25
N LEU A 121 -1.05 -0.63 1.17
CA LEU A 121 -1.75 -0.64 -0.12
C LEU A 121 -3.07 -1.41 -0.02
N ILE A 122 -3.07 -2.58 0.63
CA ILE A 122 -4.29 -3.37 0.84
C ILE A 122 -5.32 -2.56 1.64
N ALA A 123 -4.91 -1.84 2.68
CA ALA A 123 -5.80 -1.00 3.47
C ALA A 123 -6.43 0.12 2.63
N LEU A 124 -5.64 0.82 1.82
CA LEU A 124 -6.14 1.88 0.93
C LEU A 124 -7.08 1.33 -0.15
N ILE A 125 -6.76 0.19 -0.75
CA ILE A 125 -7.61 -0.49 -1.75
C ILE A 125 -8.94 -0.91 -1.12
N HIS A 126 -8.91 -1.51 0.08
CA HIS A 126 -10.13 -1.88 0.82
C HIS A 126 -10.99 -0.65 1.13
N LYS A 127 -10.36 0.43 1.61
CA LYS A 127 -11.07 1.68 1.92
C LYS A 127 -11.80 2.22 0.68
N LEU A 128 -11.10 2.32 -0.44
CA LEU A 128 -11.69 2.77 -1.70
C LEU A 128 -12.82 1.82 -2.14
N ALA A 129 -12.57 0.52 -2.18
CA ALA A 129 -13.55 -0.47 -2.64
C ALA A 129 -14.83 -0.45 -1.78
N SER A 130 -14.73 -0.21 -0.47
CA SER A 130 -15.89 -0.12 0.43
C SER A 130 -16.85 1.03 0.11
N LEU A 131 -16.38 2.04 -0.63
CA LEU A 131 -17.14 3.22 -1.04
C LEU A 131 -17.65 3.13 -2.48
N LEU A 132 -17.26 2.08 -3.21
CA LEU A 132 -17.64 1.85 -4.59
C LEU A 132 -18.68 0.74 -4.69
N LEU A 133 -19.39 0.73 -5.82
CA LEU A 133 -20.24 -0.40 -6.19
C LEU A 133 -19.36 -1.63 -6.44
N LEU A 134 -19.84 -2.82 -6.09
CA LEU A 134 -19.12 -4.09 -6.34
C LEU A 134 -18.74 -4.31 -7.81
N THR A 135 -19.49 -3.71 -8.74
CA THR A 135 -19.26 -3.82 -10.17
C THR A 135 -18.29 -2.77 -10.72
N ALA A 136 -17.81 -1.84 -9.89
CA ALA A 136 -16.92 -0.77 -10.34
C ALA A 136 -15.49 -1.27 -10.55
N THR A 137 -14.90 -0.94 -11.70
CA THR A 137 -13.50 -1.25 -11.97
C THR A 137 -12.59 -0.19 -11.35
N ILE A 138 -11.50 -0.63 -10.71
CA ILE A 138 -10.45 0.20 -10.15
C ILE A 138 -9.19 0.03 -11.00
N GLY A 139 -8.75 1.10 -11.66
CA GLY A 139 -7.42 1.19 -12.25
C GLY A 139 -6.43 1.77 -11.25
N LEU A 140 -5.41 1.02 -10.85
CA LEU A 140 -4.43 1.41 -9.86
C LEU A 140 -3.03 1.55 -10.47
N LEU A 141 -2.48 2.75 -10.34
CA LEU A 141 -1.11 3.12 -10.69
C LEU A 141 -0.21 3.02 -9.46
N TYR A 142 0.84 2.21 -9.52
CA TYR A 142 1.83 2.06 -8.45
C TYR A 142 3.20 1.70 -9.04
N ASN A 143 4.27 2.33 -8.54
CA ASN A 143 5.64 2.19 -9.05
C ASN A 143 6.19 0.77 -8.95
N ILE A 144 5.61 -0.08 -8.08
CA ILE A 144 5.98 -1.48 -7.88
C ILE A 144 4.73 -2.38 -7.94
N SER A 145 3.81 -2.04 -8.85
CA SER A 145 2.56 -2.77 -9.05
C SER A 145 2.75 -4.24 -9.43
N CYS A 146 3.88 -4.61 -10.05
CA CYS A 146 4.18 -5.99 -10.39
C CYS A 146 4.39 -6.89 -9.15
N LEU A 147 5.02 -6.36 -8.08
CA LEU A 147 5.17 -7.09 -6.82
C LEU A 147 3.83 -7.14 -6.06
N LEU A 148 3.03 -6.08 -6.16
CA LEU A 148 1.66 -6.09 -5.63
C LEU A 148 0.80 -7.16 -6.33
N ASP A 149 0.81 -7.22 -7.66
CA ASP A 149 0.07 -8.22 -8.45
C ASP A 149 0.51 -9.64 -8.08
N ARG A 150 1.82 -9.89 -8.01
CA ARG A 150 2.39 -11.17 -7.55
C ARG A 150 1.89 -11.52 -6.15
N SER A 151 1.88 -10.56 -5.22
CA SER A 151 1.45 -10.78 -3.84
C SER A 151 -0.05 -11.07 -3.74
N ILE A 152 -0.89 -10.31 -4.45
CA ILE A 152 -2.35 -10.53 -4.53
C ILE A 152 -2.63 -11.91 -5.09
N ALA A 153 -1.98 -12.30 -6.18
CA ALA A 153 -2.15 -13.61 -6.81
C ALA A 153 -1.67 -14.75 -5.90
N LYS A 154 -0.48 -14.61 -5.30
CA LYS A 154 0.16 -15.65 -4.49
C LYS A 154 -0.60 -15.94 -3.19
N HIS A 155 -1.11 -14.90 -2.54
CA HIS A 155 -1.74 -15.01 -1.23
C HIS A 155 -3.26 -14.85 -1.27
N ASN A 156 -3.85 -14.66 -2.45
CA ASN A 156 -5.26 -14.38 -2.64
C ASN A 156 -5.75 -13.25 -1.73
N LEU A 157 -5.04 -12.11 -1.75
CA LEU A 157 -5.21 -11.05 -0.74
C LEU A 157 -6.56 -10.34 -0.81
N ILE A 158 -7.15 -10.19 -2.00
CA ILE A 158 -8.36 -9.38 -2.19
C ILE A 158 -9.32 -10.05 -3.17
N PRO A 159 -9.81 -11.27 -2.90
CA PRO A 159 -10.50 -12.10 -3.88
C PRO A 159 -11.76 -11.44 -4.48
N GLU A 160 -12.44 -10.59 -3.72
CA GLU A 160 -13.65 -9.88 -4.15
C GLU A 160 -13.35 -8.66 -5.03
N ILE A 161 -12.19 -8.02 -4.82
CA ILE A 161 -11.77 -6.79 -5.52
C ILE A 161 -10.90 -7.16 -6.74
N ALA A 162 -10.12 -8.23 -6.63
CA ALA A 162 -9.16 -8.72 -7.61
C ALA A 162 -9.69 -8.82 -9.05
N PRO A 163 -10.95 -9.28 -9.31
CA PRO A 163 -11.53 -9.35 -10.66
C PRO A 163 -11.78 -7.97 -11.28
N HIS A 164 -11.97 -6.95 -10.46
CA HIS A 164 -12.26 -5.56 -10.86
C HIS A 164 -11.06 -4.63 -10.69
N LEU A 165 -9.89 -5.17 -10.33
CA LEU A 165 -8.65 -4.41 -10.16
C LEU A 165 -7.74 -4.57 -11.37
N SER A 166 -7.42 -3.46 -12.02
CA SER A 166 -6.39 -3.37 -13.06
C SER A 166 -5.17 -2.64 -12.50
N LEU A 167 -3.99 -3.26 -12.63
CA LEU A 167 -2.73 -2.73 -12.14
C LEU A 167 -1.86 -2.23 -13.29
N ALA A 168 -1.27 -1.05 -13.12
CA ALA A 168 -0.31 -0.49 -14.06
C ALA A 168 0.92 0.00 -13.30
N THR A 169 2.11 -0.31 -13.81
CA THR A 169 3.38 0.14 -13.20
C THR A 169 3.69 1.55 -13.67
N THR A 170 3.85 2.48 -12.73
CA THR A 170 4.33 3.83 -13.05
C THR A 170 5.85 3.84 -13.08
N THR A 171 6.45 4.47 -14.10
CA THR A 171 7.91 4.65 -14.17
C THR A 171 8.43 5.70 -13.20
N PHE A 172 7.54 6.52 -12.65
CA PHE A 172 7.85 7.58 -11.69
C PHE A 172 6.97 7.44 -10.45
N HIS A 173 7.48 7.97 -9.33
CA HIS A 173 6.70 8.29 -8.15
C HIS A 173 5.55 9.22 -8.56
N ALA A 174 4.32 8.79 -8.27
CA ALA A 174 3.13 9.58 -8.53
C ALA A 174 2.87 10.45 -7.30
N TYR A 175 3.41 11.67 -7.31
CA TYR A 175 3.12 12.71 -6.33
C TYR A 175 1.90 13.54 -6.75
#